data_AF-A0AAW0MGP0-F1
#
_entry.id   AF-A0AAW0MGP0-F1
#
_cell.length_a   1.000
_cell.length_b   1.000
_cell.length_c   1.000
_cell.angle_alpha   90.00
_cell.angle_beta   90.00
_cell.angle_gamma   90.00
#
_symmetry.space_group_name_H-M   'P 1'
#
loop_
_entity.id
_entity.type
_entity.pdbx_description
1 polymer ?
#
loop_
_entity_poly.entity_id
_entity_poly.type
_entity_poly.pdbx_seq_one_letter_code
_entity_poly.pdbx_strand_id
1 'polypeptide(L)'
;MSSPTGRLDEYLACIAKIQKAVEYFQDNNPDSPELNTVKSLFEKGKEHLEAEFHSLLTRYSKPVPPILILDALGAELGAEDELEVTEDVVLEHLPEAVLQDVICISGWLTEYGRNQGKNQDRDWDWD
;
A
#
# COMPACT_ATOMS: atom_id res chain seq x y z
N MET A 1 6.26 -17.69 -2.97
CA MET A 1 5.46 -17.00 -1.94
C MET A 1 4.01 -17.00 -2.42
N SER A 2 3.05 -17.27 -1.54
CA SER A 2 1.62 -17.19 -1.87
C SER A 2 1.18 -15.73 -2.08
N SER A 3 0.10 -15.48 -2.81
CA SER A 3 -0.45 -14.11 -2.96
C SER A 3 -0.82 -13.52 -1.59
N PRO A 4 -0.62 -12.20 -1.35
CA PRO A 4 -1.09 -11.53 -0.13
C PRO A 4 -2.63 -11.42 -0.05
N THR A 5 -3.34 -11.63 -1.16
CA THR A 5 -4.80 -11.47 -1.27
C THR A 5 -5.56 -12.25 -0.19
N GLY A 6 -6.28 -11.54 0.68
CA GLY A 6 -7.10 -12.12 1.76
C GLY A 6 -6.33 -12.75 2.92
N ARG A 7 -4.99 -12.64 2.94
CA ARG A 7 -4.10 -13.15 4.00
C ARG A 7 -2.90 -12.23 4.21
N LEU A 8 -3.15 -10.92 4.23
CA LEU A 8 -2.10 -9.90 4.30
C LEU A 8 -1.20 -10.09 5.54
N ASP A 9 -1.78 -10.35 6.71
CA ASP A 9 -1.01 -10.54 7.95
C ASP A 9 -0.02 -11.71 7.88
N GLU A 10 -0.46 -12.86 7.37
CA GLU A 10 0.41 -14.04 7.18
C GLU A 10 1.54 -13.74 6.21
N TYR A 11 1.22 -12.99 5.14
CA TYR A 11 2.18 -12.62 4.12
C TYR A 11 3.25 -11.65 4.66
N LEU A 12 2.83 -10.61 5.40
CA LEU A 12 3.73 -9.66 6.04
C LEU A 12 4.61 -10.34 7.10
N ALA A 13 4.04 -11.27 7.90
CA ALA A 13 4.81 -12.07 8.85
C ALA A 13 5.86 -12.95 8.15
N CYS A 14 5.56 -13.46 6.95
CA CYS A 14 6.51 -14.22 6.14
C CYS A 14 7.63 -13.33 5.60
N ILE A 15 7.29 -12.17 5.04
CA ILE A 15 8.26 -11.18 4.56
C ILE A 15 9.18 -10.68 5.67
N ALA A 16 8.66 -10.43 6.87
CA ALA A 16 9.46 -10.02 8.02
C ALA A 16 10.52 -11.08 8.40
N LYS A 17 10.24 -12.37 8.21
CA LYS A 17 11.23 -13.43 8.40
C LYS A 17 12.32 -13.40 7.33
N ILE A 18 11.93 -13.11 6.08
CA ILE A 18 12.89 -12.95 4.97
C ILE A 18 13.79 -11.75 5.24
N GLN A 19 13.24 -10.62 5.70
CA GLN A 19 14.02 -9.45 6.09
C GLN A 19 15.05 -9.78 7.19
N LYS A 20 14.64 -10.46 8.26
CA LYS A 20 15.57 -10.91 9.31
C LYS A 20 16.67 -11.82 8.77
N ALA A 21 16.36 -12.66 7.78
CA ALA A 21 17.37 -13.48 7.12
C ALA A 21 18.34 -12.63 6.29
N VAL A 22 17.85 -11.58 5.60
CA VAL A 22 18.69 -10.61 4.89
C VAL A 22 19.67 -9.95 5.86
N GLU A 23 19.17 -9.42 6.98
CA GLU A 23 19.99 -8.79 8.03
C GLU A 23 21.03 -9.76 8.58
N TYR A 24 20.60 -10.99 8.92
CA TYR A 24 21.51 -12.02 9.43
C TYR A 24 22.65 -12.35 8.45
N PHE A 25 22.33 -12.58 7.16
CA PHE A 25 23.36 -12.90 6.19
C PHE A 25 24.24 -11.70 5.85
N GLN A 26 23.72 -10.47 5.88
CA GLN A 26 24.53 -9.26 5.71
C GLN A 26 25.60 -9.13 6.79
N ASP A 27 25.22 -9.35 8.05
CA ASP A 27 26.12 -9.17 9.19
C ASP A 27 27.12 -10.32 9.36
N ASN A 28 26.73 -11.55 8.97
CA ASN A 28 27.53 -12.75 9.25
C ASN A 28 28.25 -13.31 8.02
N ASN A 29 27.66 -13.24 6.83
CA ASN A 29 28.19 -13.86 5.60
C ASN A 29 27.84 -13.01 4.36
N PRO A 30 28.43 -11.80 4.21
CA PRO A 30 27.99 -10.82 3.20
C PRO A 30 28.18 -11.26 1.73
N ASP A 31 29.10 -12.20 1.46
CA ASP A 31 29.39 -12.68 0.11
C ASP A 31 28.67 -14.00 -0.24
N SER A 32 27.75 -14.45 0.62
CA SER A 32 27.09 -15.75 0.43
C SER A 32 26.01 -15.70 -0.68
N PRO A 33 25.85 -16.79 -1.46
CA PRO A 33 24.78 -16.88 -2.46
C PRO A 33 23.38 -16.89 -1.81
N GLU A 34 23.28 -17.31 -0.55
CA GLU A 34 22.04 -17.28 0.23
C GLU A 34 21.59 -15.83 0.45
N LEU A 35 22.51 -14.89 0.71
CA LEU A 35 22.17 -13.48 0.86
C LEU A 35 21.47 -12.93 -0.40
N ASN A 36 22.04 -13.22 -1.57
CA ASN A 36 21.48 -12.80 -2.85
C ASN A 36 20.10 -13.42 -3.08
N THR A 37 19.93 -14.68 -2.67
CA THR A 37 18.66 -15.40 -2.77
C THR A 37 17.58 -14.76 -1.90
N VAL A 38 17.87 -14.47 -0.62
CA VAL A 38 16.88 -13.87 0.29
C VAL A 38 16.57 -12.42 -0.06
N LYS A 39 17.55 -11.64 -0.56
CA LYS A 39 17.31 -10.30 -1.10
C LYS A 39 16.37 -10.35 -2.30
N SER A 40 16.63 -11.22 -3.28
CA SER A 40 15.75 -11.38 -4.44
C SER A 40 14.33 -11.81 -4.03
N LEU A 41 14.22 -12.68 -3.03
CA LEU A 41 12.92 -13.11 -2.50
C LEU A 41 12.18 -11.97 -1.80
N PHE A 42 12.89 -11.12 -1.05
CA PHE A 42 12.32 -9.93 -0.42
C PHE A 42 11.80 -8.93 -1.45
N GLU A 43 12.57 -8.65 -2.51
CA GLU A 43 12.14 -7.74 -3.58
C GLU A 43 10.92 -8.28 -4.34
N LYS A 44 10.90 -9.57 -4.69
CA LYS A 44 9.69 -10.20 -5.24
C LYS A 44 8.52 -10.10 -4.27
N GLY A 45 8.78 -10.18 -2.96
CA GLY A 45 7.76 -9.99 -1.94
C GLY A 45 7.11 -8.61 -2.00
N LYS A 46 7.95 -7.58 -2.12
CA LYS A 46 7.54 -6.20 -2.30
C LYS A 46 6.75 -5.97 -3.58
N GLU A 47 7.20 -6.51 -4.72
CA GLU A 47 6.47 -6.41 -5.99
C GLU A 47 5.03 -6.95 -5.89
N HIS A 48 4.83 -8.06 -5.17
CA HIS A 48 3.47 -8.59 -4.94
C HIS A 48 2.62 -7.67 -4.05
N LEU A 49 3.22 -6.99 -3.06
CA LEU A 49 2.50 -6.01 -2.23
C LEU A 49 2.10 -4.79 -3.04
N GLU A 50 2.97 -4.29 -3.92
CA GLU A 50 2.65 -3.20 -4.84
C GLU A 50 1.50 -3.59 -5.79
N ALA A 51 1.56 -4.81 -6.34
CA ALA A 51 0.50 -5.33 -7.20
C ALA A 51 -0.84 -5.47 -6.46
N GLU A 52 -0.83 -5.97 -5.22
CA GLU A 52 -2.04 -6.10 -4.40
C GLU A 52 -2.61 -4.73 -4.02
N PHE A 53 -1.76 -3.78 -3.61
CA PHE A 53 -2.16 -2.41 -3.33
C PHE A 53 -2.89 -1.78 -4.52
N HIS A 54 -2.29 -1.89 -5.70
CA HIS A 54 -2.90 -1.40 -6.94
C HIS A 54 -4.21 -2.12 -7.27
N SER A 55 -4.26 -3.45 -7.07
CA SER A 55 -5.46 -4.27 -7.28
C SER A 55 -6.62 -3.85 -6.36
N LEU A 56 -6.34 -3.64 -5.07
CA LEU A 56 -7.33 -3.18 -4.09
C LEU A 56 -7.89 -1.80 -4.48
N LEU A 57 -7.02 -0.84 -4.79
CA LEU A 57 -7.46 0.49 -5.20
C LEU A 57 -8.28 0.45 -6.48
N THR A 58 -7.82 -0.26 -7.51
CA THR A 58 -8.53 -0.37 -8.79
C THR A 58 -9.90 -1.02 -8.64
N ARG A 59 -10.00 -2.05 -7.80
CA ARG A 59 -11.24 -2.83 -7.63
C ARG A 59 -12.31 -2.07 -6.84
N TYR A 60 -11.90 -1.29 -5.85
CA TYR A 60 -12.83 -0.66 -4.90
C TYR A 60 -13.00 0.85 -5.08
N SER A 61 -12.08 1.55 -5.75
CA SER A 61 -12.19 2.99 -6.01
C SER A 61 -13.19 3.25 -7.15
N LYS A 62 -14.47 3.25 -6.81
CA LYS A 62 -15.56 3.55 -7.74
C LYS A 62 -15.87 5.05 -7.73
N PRO A 63 -16.32 5.62 -8.86
CA PRO A 63 -16.74 7.01 -8.90
C PRO A 63 -17.93 7.22 -7.95
N VAL A 64 -17.94 8.35 -7.26
CA VAL A 64 -19.06 8.75 -6.41
C VAL A 64 -20.27 9.10 -7.29
N PRO A 65 -21.45 8.51 -7.06
CA PRO A 65 -22.67 8.87 -7.76
C PRO A 65 -22.97 10.38 -7.64
N PRO A 66 -23.40 11.07 -8.71
CA PRO A 66 -23.69 12.50 -8.67
C PRO A 66 -24.69 12.89 -7.59
N ILE A 67 -25.68 12.04 -7.29
CA ILE A 67 -26.67 12.32 -6.24
C ILE A 67 -26.01 12.47 -4.86
N LEU A 68 -25.04 11.62 -4.51
CA LEU A 68 -24.33 11.72 -3.22
C LEU A 68 -23.45 12.97 -3.14
N ILE A 69 -22.94 13.43 -4.29
CA ILE A 69 -22.21 14.71 -4.36
C ILE A 69 -23.16 15.88 -4.11
N LEU A 70 -24.36 15.84 -4.71
CA LEU A 70 -25.38 16.87 -4.50
C LEU A 70 -25.89 16.88 -3.05
N ASP A 71 -26.09 15.71 -2.45
CA ASP A 71 -26.51 15.57 -1.05
C ASP A 71 -25.44 16.15 -0.10
N ALA A 72 -24.16 15.85 -0.33
CA ALA A 72 -23.05 16.41 0.45
C ALA A 72 -22.96 17.94 0.32
N LEU A 73 -23.13 18.48 -0.90
CA LEU A 73 -23.16 19.94 -1.11
C LEU A 73 -24.40 20.59 -0.49
N GLY A 74 -25.56 19.92 -0.53
CA GLY A 74 -26.80 20.40 0.08
C GLY A 74 -26.70 20.49 1.61
N ALA A 75 -26.00 19.54 2.23
CA ALA A 75 -25.67 19.58 3.65
C ALA A 75 -24.72 20.74 4.00
N GLU A 76 -23.71 21.02 3.16
CA GLU A 76 -22.76 22.11 3.39
C GLU A 76 -23.33 23.51 3.10
N LEU A 77 -24.19 23.63 2.09
CA LEU A 77 -24.77 24.91 1.66
C LEU A 77 -25.99 25.34 2.48
N GLY A 78 -26.45 24.53 3.44
CA GLY A 78 -27.53 24.85 4.35
C GLY A 78 -28.83 25.20 3.62
N ALA A 79 -29.53 24.19 3.11
CA ALA A 79 -30.87 24.38 2.56
C ALA A 79 -31.78 25.05 3.62
N GLU A 80 -32.37 26.17 3.23
CA GLU A 80 -32.99 27.18 4.11
C GLU A 80 -34.34 26.76 4.75
N ASP A 81 -34.72 25.48 4.66
CA ASP A 81 -36.03 25.00 5.14
C ASP A 81 -35.85 23.96 6.25
N GLU A 82 -36.14 24.42 7.47
CA GLU A 82 -36.43 23.68 8.70
C GLU A 82 -35.72 22.34 8.98
N LEU A 83 -34.73 22.40 9.89
CA LEU A 83 -34.66 21.52 11.07
C LEU A 83 -34.75 19.99 10.82
N GLU A 84 -33.89 19.44 9.97
CA GLU A 84 -33.46 18.05 10.12
C GLU A 84 -31.95 18.01 10.31
N VAL A 85 -31.54 17.31 11.37
CA VAL A 85 -30.15 16.99 11.66
C VAL A 85 -29.60 16.28 10.43
N THR A 86 -28.83 17.00 9.61
CA THR A 86 -28.09 16.39 8.50
C THR A 86 -27.11 15.40 9.13
N GLU A 87 -27.44 14.11 9.09
CA GLU A 87 -26.44 13.06 9.29
C GLU A 87 -25.29 13.39 8.33
N ASP A 88 -24.08 13.56 8.88
CA ASP A 88 -22.87 13.79 8.09
C ASP A 88 -22.88 12.80 6.92
N VAL A 89 -22.90 13.30 5.68
CA VAL A 89 -22.88 12.43 4.50
C VAL A 89 -21.49 11.81 4.42
N VAL A 90 -21.32 10.64 5.05
CA VAL A 90 -20.06 9.90 5.02
C VAL A 90 -19.95 9.19 3.67
N LEU A 91 -19.11 9.75 2.79
CA LEU A 91 -18.72 9.09 1.54
C LEU A 91 -17.72 7.95 1.86
N GLU A 92 -18.24 6.76 2.14
CA GLU A 92 -17.41 5.56 2.26
C GLU A 92 -16.90 5.11 0.88
N HIS A 93 -15.66 5.47 0.56
CA HIS A 93 -15.03 5.13 -0.72
C HIS A 93 -14.52 3.68 -0.79
N LEU A 94 -14.13 3.11 0.35
CA LEU A 94 -13.56 1.77 0.46
C LEU A 94 -14.19 1.03 1.65
N PRO A 95 -14.48 -0.27 1.53
CA PRO A 95 -14.87 -1.08 2.69
C PRO A 95 -13.78 -1.05 3.77
N GLU A 96 -14.16 -0.99 5.05
CA GLU A 96 -13.22 -0.85 6.17
C GLU A 96 -12.08 -1.88 6.14
N ALA A 97 -12.38 -3.16 5.88
CA ALA A 97 -11.36 -4.20 5.76
C ALA A 97 -10.34 -3.91 4.65
N VAL A 98 -10.80 -3.39 3.51
CA VAL A 98 -9.93 -3.02 2.38
C VAL A 98 -9.11 -1.77 2.72
N LEU A 99 -9.71 -0.81 3.42
CA LEU A 99 -9.01 0.39 3.86
C LEU A 99 -7.85 0.03 4.81
N GLN A 100 -8.08 -0.86 5.78
CA GLN A 100 -7.05 -1.35 6.69
C GLN A 100 -5.91 -2.06 5.94
N ASP A 101 -6.24 -2.91 4.96
CA ASP A 101 -5.23 -3.57 4.11
C ASP A 101 -4.40 -2.54 3.33
N VAL A 102 -5.05 -1.54 2.71
CA VAL A 102 -4.39 -0.47 1.95
C VAL A 102 -3.48 0.38 2.85
N ILE A 103 -3.92 0.72 4.05
CA ILE A 103 -3.11 1.44 5.06
C ILE A 103 -1.89 0.62 5.45
N CYS A 104 -2.08 -0.67 5.75
CA CYS A 104 -1.01 -1.55 6.18
C CYS A 104 0.04 -1.75 5.05
N ILE A 105 -0.42 -2.03 3.83
CA ILE A 105 0.47 -2.19 2.67
C ILE A 105 1.21 -0.87 2.37
N SER A 106 0.54 0.28 2.38
CA SER A 106 1.20 1.57 2.10
C SER A 106 2.21 1.96 3.18
N GLY A 107 1.92 1.69 4.45
CA GLY A 107 2.87 1.86 5.55
C GLY A 107 4.12 1.01 5.35
N TRP A 108 3.93 -0.28 5.05
CA TRP A 108 5.03 -1.20 4.77
C TRP A 108 5.85 -0.78 3.54
N LEU A 109 5.19 -0.45 2.43
CA LEU A 109 5.85 0.03 1.22
C LEU A 109 6.55 1.38 1.42
N THR A 110 6.12 2.23 2.36
CA THR A 110 6.84 3.47 2.65
C THR A 110 8.15 3.21 3.37
N GLU A 111 8.16 2.22 4.27
CA GLU A 111 9.34 1.81 5.04
C GLU A 111 10.35 1.06 4.16
N TYR A 112 9.88 0.14 3.31
CA TYR A 112 10.73 -0.76 2.51
C TYR A 112 10.79 -0.39 1.01
N GLY A 113 10.03 0.62 0.57
CA GLY A 113 9.89 1.03 -0.83
C GLY A 113 11.12 1.70 -1.43
N ARG A 114 11.91 2.39 -0.60
CA ARG A 114 12.97 3.30 -1.05
C ARG A 114 14.36 2.68 -1.19
N ASN A 115 14.52 1.39 -0.93
CA ASN A 115 15.85 0.76 -0.83
C ASN A 115 16.54 0.42 -2.15
N GLN A 116 16.02 0.84 -3.32
CA GLN A 116 16.61 0.49 -4.63
C GLN A 116 17.13 1.68 -5.47
N GLY A 117 17.16 2.92 -4.94
CA GLY A 117 17.38 4.11 -5.78
C GLY A 117 18.66 4.93 -5.58
N LYS A 118 19.69 4.42 -4.90
CA LYS A 118 20.98 5.14 -4.78
C LYS A 118 22.15 4.26 -5.22
N ASN A 119 22.11 3.85 -6.49
CA ASN A 119 23.27 3.43 -7.29
C ASN A 119 22.87 3.42 -8.77
N GLN A 120 22.46 4.59 -9.26
CA GLN A 120 22.67 4.96 -10.66
C GLN A 120 23.09 6.42 -10.58
N ASP A 121 24.40 6.59 -10.47
CA ASP A 121 25.03 7.89 -10.63
C ASP A 121 24.50 8.56 -11.89
N ARG A 122 24.33 9.87 -11.73
CA ARG A 122 23.91 10.82 -12.75
C ARG A 122 24.95 10.89 -13.86
N ASP A 123 25.04 9.86 -14.68
CA ASP A 123 25.71 9.90 -15.97
C ASP A 123 24.74 10.51 -16.99
N TRP A 124 24.41 11.78 -16.75
CA TRP A 124 23.92 12.70 -17.77
C TRP A 124 25.05 13.70 -18.04
N ASP A 125 26.21 13.18 -18.41
CA ASP A 125 27.22 13.98 -19.10
C ASP A 125 26.69 14.26 -20.50
N TRP A 126 26.28 15.51 -20.72
CA TRP A 126 26.09 16.08 -22.05
C TRP A 126 27.39 16.78 -22.44
N ASP A 127 28.33 16.02 -23.00
CA ASP A 127 29.39 16.51 -23.89
C ASP A 127 29.15 15.97 -25.31
#